data_AF-K1SIP4-F1
#
_entry.id   AF-K1SIP4-F1
#
_cell.length_a   1.000
_cell.length_b   1.000
_cell.length_c   1.000
_cell.angle_alpha   90.00
_cell.angle_beta   90.00
_cell.angle_gamma   90.00
#
_symmetry.space_group_name_H-M   'P 1'
#
loop_
_entity.id
_entity.type
_entity.pdbx_description
1 polymer ?
#
loop_
_entity_poly.entity_id
_entity_poly.type
_entity_poly.pdbx_seq_one_letter_code
_entity_poly.pdbx_strand_id
1 'polypeptide(L)'
;MRIEMKLGEYQKLKVIKKVEFGVYLAENEGDETRVLLPQKQVPADAKLGDEIEVFLYKDSKDRIIATTNQPKLTLGGLAVLEVAEIGKIGAFLDWGLEKDLFLPYKEMTKKVQPGDEVLVTLYIDKSRRLCASMKKLYDLMRTD
;
A
#
# COMPACT_ATOMS: atom_id res chain seq x y z
N MET A 1 -23.46 8.97 1.36
CA MET A 1 -21.99 9.20 1.38
C MET A 1 -21.38 8.23 0.38
N ARG A 2 -20.68 8.70 -0.66
CA ARG A 2 -19.83 7.84 -1.49
C ARG A 2 -18.61 7.51 -0.64
N ILE A 3 -18.42 6.26 -0.26
CA ILE A 3 -17.23 5.84 0.50
C ILE A 3 -16.15 5.53 -0.54
N GLU A 4 -14.98 6.16 -0.37
CA GLU A 4 -13.87 6.11 -1.32
C GLU A 4 -12.92 4.96 -0.94
N MET A 5 -12.39 4.24 -1.93
CA MET A 5 -11.34 3.24 -1.74
C MET A 5 -10.13 3.87 -1.03
N LYS A 6 -9.83 3.42 0.19
CA LYS A 6 -8.81 4.04 1.05
C LYS A 6 -7.42 3.50 0.76
N LEU A 7 -6.66 4.23 -0.04
CA LEU A 7 -5.28 3.91 -0.37
C LEU A 7 -4.38 4.00 0.88
N GLY A 8 -3.57 2.97 1.13
CA GLY A 8 -2.66 2.90 2.27
C GLY A 8 -3.32 2.41 3.57
N GLU A 9 -4.55 1.89 3.50
CA GLU A 9 -5.32 1.40 4.63
C GLU A 9 -5.89 -0.01 4.36
N TYR A 10 -6.24 -0.70 5.44
CA TYR A 10 -7.04 -1.93 5.38
C TYR A 10 -8.53 -1.61 5.31
N GLN A 11 -9.26 -2.41 4.55
CA GLN A 11 -10.70 -2.32 4.45
C GLN A 11 -11.30 -3.65 3.99
N LYS A 12 -12.55 -3.90 4.37
CA LYS A 12 -13.30 -5.08 3.91
C LYS A 12 -14.02 -4.74 2.62
N LEU A 13 -13.84 -5.57 1.60
CA LEU A 13 -14.50 -5.44 0.30
C LEU A 13 -15.13 -6.76 -0.13
N LYS A 14 -16.25 -6.68 -0.84
CA LYS A 14 -17.01 -7.82 -1.34
C LYS A 14 -16.49 -8.31 -2.69
N VAL A 15 -16.43 -9.62 -2.84
CA VAL A 15 -16.14 -10.29 -4.12
C VAL A 15 -17.32 -10.11 -5.07
N ILE A 16 -17.21 -9.20 -6.03
CA ILE A 16 -18.29 -8.89 -6.99
C ILE A 16 -18.13 -9.62 -8.33
N LYS A 17 -16.93 -10.09 -8.65
CA LYS A 17 -16.66 -10.80 -9.91
C LYS A 17 -15.41 -11.68 -9.80
N LYS A 18 -15.51 -12.93 -10.27
CA LYS A 18 -14.36 -13.82 -10.47
C LYS A 18 -13.85 -13.73 -11.90
N VAL A 19 -12.53 -13.74 -12.07
CA VAL A 19 -11.82 -13.78 -13.36
C VAL A 19 -10.64 -14.75 -13.25
N GLU A 20 -10.03 -15.13 -14.36
CA GLU A 20 -8.94 -16.12 -14.37
C GLU A 20 -7.72 -15.69 -13.52
N PHE A 21 -7.43 -14.39 -13.49
CA PHE A 21 -6.26 -13.84 -12.80
C PHE A 21 -6.58 -13.24 -11.41
N GLY A 22 -7.77 -13.52 -10.85
CA GLY A 22 -8.12 -13.11 -9.49
C GLY A 22 -9.60 -12.77 -9.31
N VAL A 23 -9.89 -11.88 -8.38
CA VAL A 23 -11.24 -11.41 -8.11
C VAL A 23 -11.31 -9.88 -8.09
N TYR A 24 -12.40 -9.33 -8.61
CA TYR A 24 -12.70 -7.93 -8.39
C TYR A 24 -13.46 -7.76 -7.08
N LEU A 25 -12.98 -6.82 -6.29
CA LEU A 25 -13.53 -6.42 -5.01
C LEU A 25 -14.13 -5.02 -5.12
N ALA A 26 -15.29 -4.82 -4.52
CA ALA A 26 -15.95 -3.52 -4.38
C ALA A 26 -16.63 -3.42 -3.01
N GLU A 27 -17.06 -2.23 -2.62
CA GLU A 27 -17.78 -2.06 -1.35
C GLU A 27 -19.18 -2.67 -1.46
N ASN A 28 -19.88 -2.39 -2.56
CA ASN A 28 -21.20 -2.92 -2.84
C ASN A 28 -21.27 -3.56 -4.24
N GLU A 29 -22.24 -4.46 -4.41
CA GLU A 29 -22.59 -4.97 -5.73
C GLU A 29 -23.11 -3.82 -6.61
N GLY A 30 -22.60 -3.70 -7.83
CA GLY A 30 -22.98 -2.65 -8.79
C GLY A 30 -22.11 -1.40 -8.76
N ASP A 31 -21.16 -1.28 -7.82
CA ASP A 31 -20.21 -0.16 -7.82
C ASP A 31 -19.32 -0.18 -9.06
N GLU A 32 -19.20 0.98 -9.72
CA GLU A 32 -18.27 1.15 -10.85
C GLU A 32 -16.80 1.07 -10.39
N THR A 33 -16.54 1.52 -9.17
CA THR A 33 -15.21 1.51 -8.57
C THR A 33 -14.93 0.14 -7.96
N ARG A 34 -13.99 -0.57 -8.55
CA ARG A 34 -13.55 -1.90 -8.09
C ARG A 34 -12.04 -2.04 -8.21
N VAL A 35 -11.47 -2.90 -7.38
CA VAL A 35 -10.04 -3.19 -7.34
C VAL A 35 -9.81 -4.69 -7.55
N LEU A 36 -8.68 -5.05 -8.14
CA LEU A 36 -8.31 -6.46 -8.35
C LEU A 36 -7.57 -6.98 -7.12
N LEU A 37 -7.97 -8.15 -6.61
CA LEU A 37 -7.13 -8.99 -5.75
C LEU A 37 -6.55 -10.12 -6.64
N PRO A 38 -5.21 -10.19 -6.82
CA PRO A 38 -4.58 -11.20 -7.68
C PRO A 38 -4.85 -12.63 -7.22
N GLN A 39 -4.97 -13.56 -8.18
CA GLN A 39 -5.34 -14.97 -7.92
C GLN A 39 -4.52 -15.64 -6.82
N LYS A 40 -3.21 -15.37 -6.74
CA LYS A 40 -2.31 -15.96 -5.74
C LYS A 40 -2.67 -15.59 -4.30
N GLN A 41 -3.46 -14.53 -4.13
CA GLN A 41 -3.82 -13.93 -2.85
C GLN A 41 -5.29 -14.12 -2.50
N VAL A 42 -6.07 -14.76 -3.39
CA VAL A 42 -7.48 -15.08 -3.18
C VAL A 42 -7.58 -16.29 -2.25
N PRO A 43 -8.35 -16.21 -1.14
CA PRO A 43 -8.64 -17.38 -0.30
C PRO A 43 -9.25 -18.52 -1.12
N ALA A 44 -8.81 -19.75 -0.87
CA ALA A 44 -9.15 -20.91 -1.70
C ALA A 44 -10.66 -21.19 -1.79
N ASP A 45 -11.41 -20.83 -0.75
CA ASP A 45 -12.84 -21.02 -0.61
C ASP A 45 -13.68 -19.77 -0.90
N ALA A 46 -13.05 -18.65 -1.30
CA ALA A 46 -13.75 -17.38 -1.55
C ALA A 46 -14.83 -17.52 -2.64
N LYS A 47 -16.03 -17.01 -2.36
CA LYS A 47 -17.21 -17.02 -3.23
C LYS A 47 -17.64 -15.59 -3.59
N LEU A 48 -18.53 -15.48 -4.57
CA LEU A 48 -19.19 -14.20 -4.85
C LEU A 48 -19.98 -13.77 -3.61
N GLY A 49 -19.91 -12.48 -3.28
CA GLY A 49 -20.55 -11.89 -2.10
C GLY A 49 -19.71 -11.94 -0.82
N ASP A 50 -18.66 -12.77 -0.76
CA ASP A 50 -17.79 -12.85 0.42
C ASP A 50 -17.03 -11.54 0.65
N GLU A 51 -16.86 -11.17 1.91
CA GLU A 51 -16.03 -10.03 2.31
C GLU A 51 -14.60 -10.48 2.61
N ILE A 52 -13.64 -9.78 2.01
CA ILE A 52 -12.22 -10.00 2.22
C ILE A 52 -11.61 -8.71 2.77
N GLU A 53 -10.92 -8.82 3.90
CA GLU A 53 -10.09 -7.73 4.41
C GLU A 53 -8.82 -7.63 3.57
N VAL A 54 -8.60 -6.46 2.97
CA VAL A 54 -7.49 -6.19 2.05
C VAL A 54 -6.85 -4.86 2.34
N PHE A 55 -5.54 -4.78 2.09
CA PHE A 55 -4.82 -3.51 2.02
C PHE A 55 -4.85 -2.98 0.59
N LEU A 56 -5.13 -1.69 0.42
CA LEU A 56 -5.09 -1.06 -0.91
C LEU A 56 -3.80 -0.29 -1.14
N TYR A 57 -3.11 -0.59 -2.24
CA TYR A 57 -1.92 0.13 -2.68
C TYR A 57 -1.94 0.35 -4.20
N LYS A 58 -0.83 0.85 -4.76
CA LYS A 58 -0.67 1.03 -6.20
C LYS A 58 0.34 0.05 -6.80
N ASP A 59 -0.05 -0.60 -7.88
CA ASP A 59 0.84 -1.45 -8.67
C ASP A 59 1.90 -0.64 -9.45
N SER A 60 2.70 -1.32 -10.26
CA SER A 60 3.72 -0.70 -11.12
C SER A 60 3.15 0.17 -12.25
N LYS A 61 1.84 0.08 -12.52
CA LYS A 61 1.11 0.88 -13.51
C LYS A 61 0.28 2.00 -12.87
N ASP A 62 0.56 2.32 -11.61
CA ASP A 62 -0.14 3.32 -10.79
C ASP A 62 -1.65 3.09 -10.62
N ARG A 63 -2.11 1.85 -10.80
CA ARG A 63 -3.52 1.45 -10.58
C ARG A 63 -3.70 0.98 -9.14
N ILE A 64 -4.86 1.27 -8.55
CA ILE A 64 -5.22 0.74 -7.23
C ILE A 64 -5.41 -0.77 -7.35
N ILE A 65 -4.76 -1.50 -6.46
CA ILE A 65 -4.79 -2.96 -6.37
C ILE A 65 -4.95 -3.37 -4.91
N ALA A 66 -5.66 -4.47 -4.68
CA ALA A 66 -5.85 -5.06 -3.37
C ALA A 66 -4.81 -6.14 -3.10
N THR A 67 -4.42 -6.28 -1.83
CA THR A 67 -3.57 -7.38 -1.37
C THR A 67 -4.02 -7.92 -0.02
N THR A 68 -3.87 -9.21 0.18
CA THR A 68 -4.01 -9.86 1.50
C THR A 68 -2.66 -10.01 2.21
N ASN A 69 -1.56 -9.66 1.55
CA ASN A 69 -0.25 -9.56 2.19
C ASN A 69 -0.24 -8.35 3.14
N GLN A 70 0.46 -8.50 4.25
CA GLN A 70 0.55 -7.46 5.26
C GLN A 70 1.79 -6.59 5.02
N PRO A 71 1.64 -5.31 4.66
CA PRO A 71 2.78 -4.41 4.62
C PRO A 71 3.33 -4.18 6.03
N LYS A 72 4.64 -3.95 6.12
CA LYS A 72 5.34 -3.55 7.35
C LYS A 72 4.93 -2.16 7.84
N LEU A 73 4.25 -1.37 7.01
CA LEU A 73 3.90 0.02 7.28
C LEU A 73 2.56 0.40 6.62
N THR A 74 1.67 1.03 7.39
CA THR A 74 0.38 1.58 6.95
C THR A 74 0.35 3.11 7.06
N LEU A 75 -0.66 3.74 6.48
CA LEU A 75 -0.78 5.20 6.45
C LEU A 75 -0.85 5.78 7.86
N GLY A 76 -0.04 6.80 8.15
CA GLY A 76 0.06 7.41 9.49
C GLY A 76 0.93 6.61 10.48
N GLY A 77 1.40 5.42 10.11
CA GLY A 77 2.30 4.61 10.91
C GLY A 77 3.77 5.04 10.83
N LEU A 78 4.58 4.34 11.63
CA LEU A 78 6.04 4.41 11.62
C LEU A 78 6.60 2.99 11.57
N ALA A 79 7.64 2.78 10.77
CA ALA A 79 8.34 1.50 10.70
C ALA A 79 9.81 1.69 10.33
N VAL A 80 10.65 0.78 10.79
CA VAL A 80 12.01 0.62 10.26
C VAL A 80 11.92 -0.30 9.05
N LEU A 81 12.38 0.18 7.90
CA LEU A 81 12.39 -0.58 6.65
C LEU A 81 13.82 -0.67 6.10
N GLU A 82 14.13 -1.80 5.48
CA GLU A 82 15.40 -2.01 4.79
C GLU A 82 15.37 -1.32 3.41
N VAL A 83 16.48 -0.68 3.04
CA VAL A 83 16.69 -0.13 1.70
C VAL A 83 17.02 -1.27 0.75
N ALA A 84 16.08 -1.63 -0.12
CA ALA A 84 16.28 -2.67 -1.13
C ALA A 84 17.19 -2.20 -2.27
N GLU A 85 16.96 -0.98 -2.77
CA GLU A 85 17.76 -0.41 -3.85
C GLU A 85 17.80 1.13 -3.84
N ILE A 86 18.82 1.69 -4.52
CA ILE A 86 18.95 3.13 -4.79
C ILE A 86 18.73 3.39 -6.27
N GLY A 87 17.80 4.28 -6.58
CA GLY A 87 17.48 4.71 -7.92
C GLY A 87 17.86 6.17 -8.21
N LYS A 88 17.53 6.62 -9.42
CA LYS A 88 17.83 8.00 -9.88
C LYS A 88 17.05 9.09 -9.15
N ILE A 89 15.93 8.75 -8.52
CA ILE A 89 14.98 9.70 -7.93
C ILE A 89 14.80 9.53 -6.41
N GLY A 90 15.42 8.51 -5.83
CA GLY A 90 15.31 8.18 -4.42
C GLY A 90 15.73 6.74 -4.14
N ALA A 91 15.34 6.22 -2.99
CA ALA A 91 15.51 4.83 -2.59
C ALA A 91 14.18 4.07 -2.68
N PHE A 92 14.26 2.76 -2.70
CA PHE A 92 13.11 1.86 -2.63
C PHE A 92 13.28 0.95 -1.43
N LEU A 93 12.24 0.86 -0.60
CA LEU A 93 12.27 0.21 0.70
C LEU A 93 11.43 -1.06 0.69
N ASP A 94 11.98 -2.15 1.23
CA ASP A 94 11.22 -3.38 1.43
C ASP A 94 10.24 -3.22 2.60
N TRP A 95 8.99 -3.01 2.23
CA TRP A 95 7.84 -2.96 3.13
C TRP A 95 6.95 -4.21 3.05
N GLY A 96 7.39 -5.29 2.43
CA GLY A 96 6.69 -6.58 2.42
C GLY A 96 5.61 -6.77 1.34
N LEU A 97 5.51 -5.85 0.36
CA LEU A 97 4.62 -5.99 -0.80
C LEU A 97 5.39 -6.21 -2.10
N GLU A 98 4.70 -6.63 -3.17
CA GLU A 98 5.33 -6.91 -4.47
C GLU A 98 6.05 -5.71 -5.11
N LYS A 99 5.63 -4.48 -4.74
CA LYS A 99 6.27 -3.25 -5.19
C LYS A 99 6.87 -2.56 -3.99
N ASP A 100 8.16 -2.26 -4.04
CA ASP A 100 8.86 -1.55 -2.98
C ASP A 100 8.29 -0.14 -2.75
N LEU A 101 8.41 0.32 -1.51
CA LEU A 101 7.95 1.64 -1.09
C LEU A 101 8.97 2.70 -1.49
N PHE A 102 8.53 3.68 -2.28
CA PHE A 102 9.42 4.73 -2.75
C PHE A 102 9.72 5.77 -1.67
N LEU A 103 11.01 6.03 -1.41
CA LEU A 103 11.53 7.10 -0.56
C LEU A 103 12.22 8.16 -1.43
N PRO A 104 11.57 9.30 -1.73
CA PRO A 104 12.18 10.36 -2.55
C PRO A 104 13.39 10.99 -1.85
N TYR A 105 14.42 11.41 -2.62
CA TYR A 105 15.60 12.08 -2.04
C TYR A 105 15.27 13.29 -1.17
N LYS A 106 14.26 14.08 -1.58
CA LYS A 106 13.81 15.25 -0.82
C LYS A 106 13.19 14.92 0.53
N GLU A 107 12.78 13.67 0.75
CA GLU A 107 12.18 13.18 2.00
C GLU A 107 13.20 12.44 2.89
N MET A 108 14.44 12.29 2.43
CA MET A 108 15.54 11.72 3.23
C MET A 108 16.14 12.78 4.16
N THR A 109 16.56 12.35 5.35
CA THR A 109 17.29 13.20 6.31
C THR A 109 18.81 12.93 6.29
N LYS A 110 19.22 11.79 5.70
CA LYS A 110 20.60 11.39 5.48
C LYS A 110 20.71 10.58 4.19
N LYS A 111 21.93 10.41 3.67
CA LYS A 111 22.18 9.44 2.58
C LYS A 111 22.01 8.03 3.12
N VAL A 112 21.56 7.12 2.26
CA VAL A 112 21.30 5.71 2.58
C VAL A 112 21.88 4.82 1.47
N GLN A 113 22.18 3.57 1.78
CA GLN A 113 22.72 2.55 0.88
C GLN A 113 21.86 1.28 0.95
N PRO A 114 21.91 0.40 -0.07
CA PRO A 114 21.25 -0.90 0.00
C PRO A 114 21.66 -1.68 1.27
N GLY A 115 20.68 -2.26 1.95
CA GLY A 115 20.85 -2.94 3.25
C GLY A 115 20.79 -2.02 4.47
N ASP A 116 20.78 -0.69 4.31
CA ASP A 116 20.55 0.21 5.45
C ASP A 116 19.12 0.05 5.98
N GLU A 117 18.96 0.10 7.29
CA GLU A 117 17.66 0.20 7.95
C GLU A 117 17.32 1.67 8.26
N VAL A 118 16.11 2.10 7.89
CA VAL A 118 15.65 3.47 8.07
C VAL A 118 14.26 3.56 8.68
N LEU A 119 14.13 4.40 9.72
CA LEU A 119 12.84 4.77 10.28
C LEU A 119 12.12 5.74 9.34
N VAL A 120 10.91 5.36 8.92
CA VAL A 120 10.09 6.15 7.99
C VAL A 120 8.62 6.15 8.40
N THR A 121 7.89 7.17 7.92
CA THR A 121 6.42 7.20 7.89
C THR A 121 5.91 7.08 6.46
N LEU A 122 4.65 6.67 6.32
CA LEU A 122 3.95 6.56 5.04
C LEU A 122 3.05 7.78 4.82
N TYR A 123 3.12 8.36 3.63
CA TYR A 123 2.23 9.44 3.21
C TYR A 123 1.76 9.25 1.76
N ILE A 124 0.70 9.97 1.40
CA ILE A 124 0.21 10.04 0.01
C ILE A 124 0.67 11.36 -0.60
N ASP A 125 1.38 11.30 -1.72
CA ASP A 125 1.84 12.48 -2.42
C ASP A 125 0.74 13.16 -3.27
N LYS A 126 1.08 14.30 -3.88
CA LYS A 126 0.15 15.07 -4.72
C LYS A 126 -0.35 14.31 -5.96
N SER A 127 0.37 13.27 -6.39
CA SER A 127 -0.01 12.38 -7.49
C SER A 127 -0.75 11.12 -7.01
N ARG A 128 -1.23 11.13 -5.76
CA ARG A 128 -1.95 10.01 -5.13
C ARG A 128 -1.11 8.73 -5.12
N ARG A 129 0.20 8.81 -4.88
CA ARG A 129 1.10 7.66 -4.70
C ARG A 129 1.54 7.53 -3.25
N LEU A 130 1.68 6.29 -2.80
CA LEU A 130 2.21 5.95 -1.48
C LEU A 130 3.74 6.10 -1.51
N CYS A 131 4.27 6.92 -0.60
CA CYS A 131 5.68 7.24 -0.47
C CYS A 131 6.11 7.21 0.99
N ALA A 132 7.36 6.85 1.24
CA ALA A 132 7.99 6.96 2.54
C ALA A 132 8.59 8.36 2.77
N SER A 133 8.64 8.79 4.02
CA SER A 133 9.42 9.96 4.44
C SER A 133 10.19 9.68 5.72
N MET A 134 11.45 10.13 5.78
CA MET A 134 12.25 10.17 7.02
C MET A 134 12.05 11.48 7.78
N LYS A 135 11.30 12.43 7.18
CA LYS A 135 10.98 13.73 7.78
C LYS A 135 9.66 13.64 8.56
N LYS A 136 9.42 14.64 9.40
CA LYS A 136 8.14 14.82 10.13
C LYS A 136 7.73 13.64 11.02
N LEU A 137 8.67 12.75 11.34
CA LEU A 137 8.43 11.65 12.29
C LEU A 137 8.02 12.22 13.66
N TYR A 138 8.60 13.35 14.07
CA TYR A 138 8.25 14.04 15.32
C TYR A 138 6.80 14.54 15.35
N ASP A 139 6.22 14.92 14.21
CA ASP A 139 4.81 15.36 14.14
C ASP A 139 3.85 14.21 14.50
N LEU A 140 4.29 12.97 14.30
CA LEU A 140 3.57 11.73 14.63
C LEU A 140 3.82 11.25 16.06
N MET A 141 4.82 11.81 16.75
CA MET A 141 5.20 11.44 18.12
C MET A 141 4.71 12.45 19.18
N ARG A 142 3.74 13.32 18.86
CA ARG A 142 3.09 14.16 19.88
C ARG A 142 2.23 13.31 20.80
N THR A 143 2.79 12.96 21.94
CA THR A 143 2.04 12.90 23.19
C THR A 143 1.80 14.35 23.61
N ASP A 144 0.54 14.79 23.49
CA ASP A 144 -0.04 16.01 24.08
C ASP A 144 0.62 17.38 23.72
#